data_AF-A0A4W5J898-F1
#
_entry.id   AF-A0A4W5J898-F1
#
_cell.length_a   1.000
_cell.length_b   1.000
_cell.length_c   1.000
_cell.angle_alpha   90.00
_cell.angle_beta   90.00
_cell.angle_gamma   90.00
#
_symmetry.space_group_name_H-M   'P 1'
#
loop_
_entity.id
_entity.type
_entity.pdbx_description
1 polymer ?
#
loop_
_entity_poly.entity_id
_entity_poly.type
_entity_poly.pdbx_seq_one_letter_code
_entity_poly.pdbx_strand_id
1 'polypeptide(L)'
;MADKKGNVSSSRKHTLKSCMLAVAKDLLEAEALEKVKEREIYMDDNCPPLEIPHSKDDLVDLCTKMYNKINVIDEERYNLEYKAIMVCNEVSNTLN
;
A
#
# COMPACT_ATOMS: atom_id res chain seq x y z
N MET A 1 -24.30 35.37 -38.00
CA MET A 1 -23.52 35.64 -36.77
C MET A 1 -23.23 34.28 -36.16
N ALA A 2 -22.04 33.73 -36.39
CA ALA A 2 -21.73 32.36 -35.97
C ALA A 2 -21.28 32.34 -34.51
N ASP A 3 -22.05 31.65 -33.68
CA ASP A 3 -21.74 31.32 -32.29
C ASP A 3 -20.30 30.81 -32.14
N LYS A 4 -19.47 31.61 -31.46
CA LYS A 4 -18.08 31.29 -31.15
C LYS A 4 -18.06 30.25 -30.03
N LYS A 5 -18.28 28.99 -30.39
CA LYS A 5 -18.29 27.83 -29.50
C LYS A 5 -17.05 27.83 -28.59
N GLY A 6 -17.27 28.21 -27.32
CA GLY A 6 -16.52 27.89 -26.10
C GLY A 6 -15.02 27.57 -26.22
N ASN A 7 -14.19 28.50 -26.71
CA ASN A 7 -12.74 28.31 -26.67
C ASN A 7 -12.15 28.98 -25.41
N VAL A 8 -11.95 28.18 -24.37
CA VAL A 8 -11.23 28.61 -23.16
C VAL A 8 -9.82 29.04 -23.56
N SER A 9 -9.40 30.25 -23.17
CA SER A 9 -8.04 30.75 -23.41
C SER A 9 -6.98 29.75 -22.95
N SER A 10 -5.87 29.65 -23.68
CA SER A 10 -4.73 28.80 -23.33
C SER A 10 -4.25 29.06 -21.88
N SER A 11 -4.18 30.33 -21.48
CA SER A 11 -3.80 30.73 -20.12
C SER A 11 -4.74 30.12 -19.08
N ARG A 12 -6.06 30.17 -19.32
CA ARG A 12 -7.06 29.59 -18.42
C ARG A 12 -6.98 28.06 -18.38
N LYS A 13 -6.67 27.39 -19.51
CA LYS A 13 -6.40 25.94 -19.53
C LYS A 13 -5.18 25.59 -18.67
N HIS A 14 -4.11 26.38 -18.74
CA HIS A 14 -2.92 26.17 -17.92
C HIS A 14 -3.21 26.36 -16.44
N THR A 15 -3.89 27.44 -16.05
CA THR A 15 -4.31 27.65 -14.66
C THR A 15 -5.12 26.47 -14.13
N LEU A 16 -6.09 25.98 -14.92
CA LEU A 16 -6.90 24.82 -14.53
C LEU A 16 -6.06 23.56 -14.36
N LYS A 17 -5.10 23.28 -15.26
CA LYS A 17 -4.17 22.15 -15.12
C LYS A 17 -3.34 22.26 -13.84
N SER A 18 -2.82 23.44 -13.53
CA SER A 18 -2.09 23.68 -12.27
C SER A 18 -2.96 23.43 -11.04
N CYS A 19 -4.22 23.89 -11.05
CA CYS A 19 -5.16 23.59 -9.96
C CYS A 19 -5.45 22.09 -9.85
N MET A 20 -5.65 21.39 -10.97
CA MET A 20 -5.88 19.94 -10.97
C MET A 20 -4.68 19.18 -10.38
N LEU A 21 -3.46 19.59 -10.71
CA LEU A 21 -2.24 18.98 -10.16
C LEU A 21 -2.08 19.27 -8.67
N ALA A 22 -2.45 20.46 -8.20
CA ALA A 22 -2.45 20.79 -6.78
C ALA A 22 -3.41 19.87 -6.01
N VAL A 23 -4.65 19.72 -6.49
CA VAL A 23 -5.63 18.80 -5.88
C VAL A 23 -5.15 17.34 -5.94
N ALA A 24 -4.57 16.92 -7.07
CA ALA A 24 -4.05 15.56 -7.21
C ALA A 24 -2.92 15.28 -6.20
N LYS A 25 -2.05 16.26 -5.95
CA LYS A 25 -1.01 16.16 -4.92
C LYS A 25 -1.64 15.97 -3.53
N ASP A 26 -2.60 16.81 -3.16
CA ASP A 26 -3.26 16.72 -1.84
C ASP A 26 -3.95 15.36 -1.65
N LEU A 27 -4.57 14.82 -2.71
CA LEU A 27 -5.18 13.49 -2.69
C LEU A 27 -4.16 12.36 -2.53
N LEU A 28 -2.99 12.45 -3.17
CA LEU A 28 -1.91 11.47 -3.00
C LEU A 28 -1.34 11.49 -1.58
N GLU A 29 -1.20 12.67 -0.98
CA GLU A 29 -0.76 12.80 0.41
C GLU A 29 -1.79 12.21 1.39
N ALA A 30 -3.08 12.46 1.15
CA ALA A 30 -4.16 11.85 1.93
C ALA A 30 -4.19 10.32 1.79
N GLU A 31 -4.03 9.79 0.57
CA GLU A 31 -3.95 8.34 0.32
C GLU A 31 -2.75 7.72 1.05
N ALA A 32 -1.58 8.38 1.04
CA ALA A 32 -0.39 7.89 1.72
C ALA A 32 -0.59 7.80 3.24
N LEU A 33 -1.27 8.78 3.85
CA LEU A 33 -1.62 8.74 5.27
C LEU A 33 -2.60 7.62 5.59
N GLU A 34 -3.60 7.40 4.73
CA GLU A 34 -4.57 6.33 4.93
C GLU A 34 -3.93 4.95 4.85
N LYS A 35 -3.03 4.73 3.88
CA LYS A 35 -2.25 3.47 3.77
C LYS A 35 -1.41 3.17 5.02
N VAL A 36 -0.93 4.18 5.73
CA VAL A 36 -0.22 3.98 7.00
C VAL A 36 -1.18 3.48 8.08
N LYS A 37 -2.36 4.09 8.21
CA LYS A 37 -3.37 3.66 9.19
C LYS A 37 -3.91 2.27 8.87
N GLU A 38 -4.21 1.98 7.62
CA GLU A 38 -4.65 0.64 7.18
C GLU A 38 -3.61 -0.42 7.54
N ARG A 39 -2.31 -0.10 7.40
CA ARG A 39 -1.23 -0.98 7.84
C ARG A 39 -1.22 -1.16 9.36
N GLU A 40 -1.38 -0.09 10.13
CA GLU A 40 -1.44 -0.17 11.59
C GLU A 40 -2.58 -1.06 12.05
N ILE A 41 -3.80 -0.84 11.54
CA ILE A 41 -4.99 -1.65 11.83
C ILE A 41 -4.74 -3.13 11.48
N TYR A 42 -4.20 -3.39 10.29
CA TYR A 42 -3.87 -4.76 9.88
C TYR A 42 -2.85 -5.42 10.83
N MET A 43 -1.83 -4.69 11.27
CA MET A 43 -0.81 -5.23 12.17
C MET A 43 -1.38 -5.50 13.57
N ASP A 44 -2.25 -4.62 14.07
CA ASP A 44 -2.92 -4.81 15.37
C ASP A 44 -3.80 -6.08 15.36
N ASP A 45 -4.52 -6.33 14.26
CA ASP A 45 -5.39 -7.51 14.11
C ASP A 45 -4.59 -8.82 13.93
N ASN A 46 -3.47 -8.79 13.21
CA ASN A 46 -2.76 -10.01 12.80
C ASN A 46 -1.53 -10.34 13.67
N CYS A 47 -1.00 -9.34 14.37
CA CYS A 47 0.19 -9.40 15.21
C CYS A 47 -0.05 -8.61 16.52
N PRO A 48 -1.02 -9.03 17.35
CA PRO A 48 -1.28 -8.35 18.61
C PRO A 48 -0.05 -8.41 19.55
N PRO A 49 0.05 -7.49 20.52
CA PRO A 49 1.10 -7.50 21.51
C PRO A 49 1.24 -8.88 22.18
N LEU A 50 2.48 -9.35 22.29
CA LEU A 50 2.76 -10.68 22.84
C LEU A 50 2.50 -10.71 24.35
N GLU A 51 1.61 -11.60 24.77
CA GLU A 51 1.38 -11.92 26.18
C GLU A 51 2.22 -13.14 26.56
N ILE A 52 3.16 -12.97 27.50
CA ILE A 52 4.04 -14.05 27.95
C ILE A 52 3.33 -14.85 29.04
N PRO A 53 3.08 -16.15 28.84
CA PRO A 53 2.43 -16.99 29.83
C PRO A 53 3.35 -17.26 31.03
N HIS A 54 2.74 -17.56 32.18
CA HIS A 54 3.47 -17.79 33.44
C HIS A 54 3.84 -19.26 33.68
N SER A 55 3.22 -20.21 32.96
CA SER A 55 3.52 -21.64 33.09
C SER A 55 4.53 -22.08 32.04
N LYS A 56 5.32 -23.11 32.38
CA LYS A 56 6.29 -23.69 31.45
C LYS A 56 5.61 -24.32 30.23
N ASP A 57 4.51 -25.03 30.45
CA ASP A 57 3.82 -25.77 29.39
C ASP A 57 3.19 -24.81 28.38
N ASP A 58 2.52 -23.75 28.87
CA ASP A 58 1.97 -22.70 28.01
C ASP A 58 3.05 -21.96 27.22
N LEU A 59 4.24 -21.78 27.81
CA LEU A 59 5.37 -21.14 27.12
C LEU A 59 5.92 -22.01 26.00
N VAL A 60 6.02 -23.32 26.20
CA VAL A 60 6.43 -24.27 25.16
C VAL A 60 5.42 -24.25 24.02
N ASP A 61 4.12 -24.30 24.33
CA ASP A 61 3.04 -24.23 23.35
C ASP A 61 3.07 -22.93 22.54
N LEU A 62 3.28 -21.80 23.19
CA LEU A 62 3.44 -20.50 22.53
C LEU A 62 4.62 -20.51 21.55
N CYS A 63 5.79 -20.97 22.00
CA CYS A 63 6.99 -21.05 21.17
C CYS A 63 6.78 -21.94 19.93
N THR A 64 6.14 -23.10 20.10
CA THR A 64 5.85 -24.01 18.98
C THR A 64 4.86 -23.37 18.00
N LYS A 65 3.81 -22.72 18.49
CA LYS A 65 2.85 -21.99 17.64
C LYS A 65 3.51 -20.87 16.85
N MET A 66 4.36 -20.07 17.50
CA MET A 66 5.09 -18.98 16.83
C MET A 66 6.04 -19.51 15.76
N TYR A 67 6.80 -20.57 16.06
CA TYR A 67 7.70 -21.18 15.08
C TYR A 67 6.97 -21.66 13.83
N ASN A 68 5.84 -22.35 14.00
CA ASN A 68 5.02 -22.78 12.87
C ASN A 68 4.45 -21.59 12.09
N LYS A 69 3.97 -20.55 12.78
CA LYS A 69 3.44 -19.33 12.15
C LYS A 69 4.52 -18.60 11.35
N ILE A 70 5.76 -18.53 11.84
CA ILE A 70 6.90 -17.92 11.12
C ILE A 70 7.14 -18.63 9.79
N ASN A 71 7.15 -19.97 9.76
CA ASN A 71 7.38 -20.72 8.54
C ASN A 71 6.31 -20.42 7.47
N VAL A 72 5.03 -20.40 7.88
CA VAL A 72 3.92 -20.08 6.97
C VAL A 72 4.02 -18.65 6.44
N ILE A 73 4.26 -17.68 7.33
CA ILE A 73 4.39 -16.27 6.94
C ILE A 73 5.57 -16.05 6.00
N ASP A 74 6.71 -16.73 6.24
CA ASP A 74 7.88 -16.57 5.39
C ASP A 74 7.64 -17.14 3.98
N GLU A 75 6.94 -18.27 3.87
CA GLU A 75 6.52 -18.82 2.57
C GLU A 75 5.59 -17.84 1.83
N GLU A 76 4.59 -17.30 2.51
CA GLU A 76 3.67 -16.30 1.94
C GLU A 76 4.41 -15.04 1.48
N ARG A 77 5.33 -14.54 2.31
CA ARG A 77 6.18 -13.38 2.01
C ARG A 77 7.03 -13.65 0.76
N TYR A 78 7.68 -14.80 0.69
CA TYR A 78 8.49 -15.20 -0.45
C TYR A 78 7.67 -15.27 -1.75
N ASN A 79 6.48 -15.88 -1.69
CA ASN A 79 5.58 -15.99 -2.83
C ASN A 79 5.10 -14.62 -3.33
N LEU A 80 4.78 -13.70 -2.40
CA LEU A 80 4.38 -12.33 -2.73
C LEU A 80 5.54 -11.55 -3.35
N GLU A 81 6.74 -11.65 -2.78
CA GLU A 81 7.95 -11.01 -3.28
C GLU A 81 8.27 -11.48 -4.71
N TYR A 82 8.22 -12.79 -4.95
CA TYR A 82 8.43 -13.36 -6.27
C TYR A 82 7.43 -12.80 -7.30
N LYS A 83 6.13 -12.77 -6.96
CA LYS A 83 5.10 -12.19 -7.85
C LYS A 83 5.34 -10.71 -8.11
N ALA A 84 5.72 -9.93 -7.09
CA ALA A 84 6.03 -8.51 -7.26
C ALA A 84 7.21 -8.30 -8.22
N ILE A 85 8.29 -9.08 -8.07
CA ILE A 85 9.44 -9.03 -8.97
C ILE A 85 9.04 -9.37 -10.40
N MET A 86 8.23 -10.43 -10.60
CA MET A 86 7.76 -10.79 -11.94
C MET A 86 6.99 -9.64 -12.61
N VAL A 87 6.04 -9.02 -11.89
CA VAL A 87 5.26 -7.89 -12.41
C VAL A 87 6.16 -6.68 -12.71
N CYS A 88 7.11 -6.35 -11.82
CA CYS A 88 8.05 -5.26 -12.06
C CYS A 88 8.93 -5.49 -13.30
N ASN A 89 9.37 -6.73 -13.53
CA ASN A 89 10.14 -7.10 -14.71
C ASN A 89 9.29 -7.01 -15.97
N GLU A 90 8.02 -7.45 -15.93
CA GLU A 90 7.09 -7.36 -17.06
C GLU A 90 6.86 -5.91 -17.50
N VAL A 91 6.59 -5.03 -16.52
CA VAL A 91 6.41 -3.59 -16.79
C VAL A 91 7.71 -2.99 -17.36
N SER A 92 8.86 -3.32 -16.78
CA SER A 92 10.15 -2.79 -17.25
C SER A 92 10.49 -3.26 -18.67
N ASN A 93 10.22 -4.52 -19.01
CA ASN A 93 10.48 -5.05 -20.35
C ASN A 93 9.49 -4.51 -21.40
N THR A 94 8.29 -4.11 -20.99
CA THR A 94 7.29 -3.51 -21.90
C THR A 94 7.58 -2.04 -22.22
N LEU A 95 8.29 -1.34 -21.33
CA LEU A 95 8.65 0.07 -21.49
C LEU A 95 9.97 0.32 -22.25
N ASN A 96 10.78 -0.73 -22.46
CA ASN A 96 11.99 -0.70 -23.29
C ASN A 96 11.71 -1.22 -24.70
#